data_AF-A0A367IJ71-F1
#
_entry.id   AF-A0A367IJ71-F1
#
_cell.length_a   1.000
_cell.length_b   1.000
_cell.length_c   1.000
_cell.angle_alpha   90.00
_cell.angle_beta   90.00
_cell.angle_gamma   90.00
#
_symmetry.space_group_name_H-M   'P 1'
#
loop_
_entity.id
_entity.type
_entity.pdbx_description
1 polymer ?
#
loop_
_entity_poly.entity_id
_entity_poly.type
_entity_poly.pdbx_seq_one_letter_code
_entity_poly.pdbx_strand_id
1 'polypeptide(L)' 'LYVAGQIYQFWEDPTPSNGNRITMEKTSAENVCNEVVIKKSILADHLPTNFDMAFNKAREAVMLECSNEGI' A
#
# COMPACT_ATOMS: atom_id res chain seq x y z
N LEU A 1 2.82 -4.44 -9.39
CA LEU A 1 3.48 -4.10 -10.67
C LEU A 1 2.42 -3.76 -11.70
N TYR A 2 2.57 -2.65 -12.43
CA TYR A 2 1.68 -2.28 -13.53
C TYR A 2 2.39 -2.52 -14.86
N VAL A 3 1.81 -3.34 -15.74
CA VAL A 3 2.36 -3.65 -17.07
C VAL A 3 1.20 -3.66 -18.08
N ALA A 4 1.32 -2.87 -19.15
CA ALA A 4 0.37 -2.86 -20.27
C ALA A 4 -1.13 -2.75 -19.86
N GLY A 5 -1.45 -1.87 -18.91
CA GLY A 5 -2.85 -1.71 -18.46
C GLY A 5 -3.31 -2.75 -17.44
N GLN A 6 -2.45 -3.69 -17.05
CA GLN A 6 -2.78 -4.77 -16.13
C GLN A 6 -1.98 -4.61 -14.83
N ILE A 7 -2.64 -4.89 -13.71
CA ILE A 7 -2.01 -4.84 -12.39
C ILE A 7 -1.74 -6.27 -11.94
N TYR A 8 -0.52 -6.48 -11.44
CA TYR A 8 -0.06 -7.73 -10.87
C TYR A 8 0.38 -7.51 -9.44
N GLN A 9 -0.03 -8.41 -8.56
CA GLN A 9 0.33 -8.41 -7.15
C GLN A 9 1.16 -9.66 -6.84
N PHE A 10 2.13 -9.50 -5.95
CA PHE A 10 3.07 -10.53 -5.58
C PHE A 10 2.97 -10.76 -4.08
N TRP A 11 3.10 -12.01 -3.67
CA TRP A 11 3.21 -12.38 -2.26
C TRP A 11 4.05 -13.63 -2.09
N GLU A 12 4.71 -13.72 -0.95
CA GLU A 12 5.35 -14.94 -0.51
C GLU A 12 4.28 -15.90 -0.02
N ASP A 13 4.32 -17.11 -0.57
CA ASP A 13 3.42 -18.20 -0.21
C ASP A 13 4.25 -19.47 -0.06
N PRO A 14 5.07 -19.54 1.00
CA PRO A 14 6.01 -20.64 1.21
C PRO A 14 5.26 -21.96 1.41
N THR A 15 5.70 -23.00 0.72
CA THR A 15 5.19 -24.37 0.90
C THR A 15 6.20 -25.22 1.65
N PRO A 16 5.78 -26.36 2.24
CA PRO A 16 6.71 -27.31 2.86
C PRO A 16 7.85 -27.77 1.93
N SER A 17 7.63 -27.71 0.62
CA SER A 17 8.60 -28.06 -0.41
C SER A 17 9.43 -26.89 -0.94
N ASN A 18 8.99 -25.64 -0.74
CA ASN A 18 9.68 -24.44 -1.22
C ASN A 18 9.39 -23.23 -0.32
N GLY A 19 10.36 -22.92 0.56
CA GLY A 19 10.26 -21.81 1.50
C GLY A 19 10.36 -20.41 0.91
N ASN A 20 10.75 -20.29 -0.37
CA ASN A 20 10.90 -18.98 -1.04
C ASN A 20 9.94 -18.83 -2.22
N ARG A 21 8.80 -19.54 -2.18
CA ARG A 21 7.82 -19.46 -3.26
C ARG A 21 7.17 -18.08 -3.28
N ILE A 22 7.31 -17.38 -4.40
CA ILE A 22 6.61 -16.13 -4.68
C ILE A 22 5.51 -16.43 -5.70
N THR A 23 4.27 -16.07 -5.34
CA THR A 23 3.10 -16.18 -6.21
C THR A 23 2.82 -14.82 -6.84
N MET A 24 2.39 -14.83 -8.11
CA MET A 24 2.01 -13.64 -8.86
C MET A 24 0.59 -13.80 -9.38
N GLU A 25 -0.28 -12.83 -9.05
CA GLU A 25 -1.67 -12.84 -9.50
C GLU A 25 -2.06 -11.53 -10.15
N LYS A 26 -2.96 -11.62 -11.13
CA LYS A 26 -3.54 -10.47 -11.79
C LYS A 26 -4.65 -9.89 -10.92
N THR A 27 -4.65 -8.58 -10.72
CA THR A 27 -5.61 -7.88 -9.86
C THR A 27 -6.10 -6.57 -10.49
N SER A 28 -7.05 -5.90 -9.83
CA SER A 28 -7.59 -4.60 -10.23
C SER A 28 -7.03 -3.48 -9.36
N ALA A 29 -7.13 -2.23 -9.83
CA ALA A 29 -6.72 -1.06 -9.07
C ALA A 29 -7.55 -0.91 -7.79
N GLU A 30 -8.86 -1.18 -7.89
CA GLU A 30 -9.80 -1.11 -6.77
C GLU A 30 -9.41 -2.07 -5.64
N ASN A 31 -9.07 -3.32 -5.97
CA ASN A 31 -8.67 -4.32 -4.99
C ASN A 31 -7.38 -3.92 -4.28
N VAL A 32 -6.38 -3.44 -5.02
CA VAL A 32 -5.12 -2.97 -4.45
C VAL A 32 -5.34 -1.77 -3.53
N CYS A 33 -6.16 -0.80 -3.97
CA CYS A 33 -6.50 0.36 -3.16
C CYS A 33 -7.22 -0.04 -1.87
N ASN A 34 -8.20 -0.93 -1.95
CA ASN A 34 -8.93 -1.43 -0.77
C ASN A 34 -8.01 -2.16 0.21
N GLU A 35 -7.12 -3.03 -0.27
CA GLU A 35 -6.13 -3.69 0.61
C GLU A 35 -5.20 -2.69 1.29
N VAL A 36 -4.71 -1.69 0.56
CA VAL A 36 -3.85 -0.64 1.13
C VAL A 36 -4.62 0.17 2.17
N VAL A 37 -5.88 0.51 1.92
CA VAL A 37 -6.73 1.24 2.87
C VAL A 37 -6.98 0.40 4.13
N ILE A 38 -7.33 -0.88 3.98
CA ILE A 38 -7.54 -1.79 5.11
C ILE A 38 -6.26 -1.93 5.94
N LYS A 39 -5.10 -2.19 5.31
CA LYS A 39 -3.83 -2.32 6.02
C LYS A 39 -3.44 -1.01 6.73
N LYS A 40 -3.67 0.14 6.11
CA LYS A 40 -3.44 1.44 6.74
C LYS A 40 -4.40 1.71 7.90
N SER A 41 -5.67 1.30 7.78
CA SER A 41 -6.67 1.41 8.85
C SER A 41 -6.26 0.56 10.06
N ILE A 42 -5.88 -0.71 9.83
CA ILE A 42 -5.42 -1.61 10.90
C ILE A 42 -4.17 -1.03 11.58
N LEU A 43 -3.21 -0.50 10.80
CA LEU A 43 -2.03 0.13 11.39
C LEU A 43 -2.39 1.39 12.18
N ALA A 44 -3.29 2.24 11.67
CA ALA A 44 -3.73 3.44 12.36
C ALA A 44 -4.50 3.12 13.65
N ASP A 45 -5.38 2.12 13.64
CA ASP A 45 -6.15 1.67 14.80
C ASP A 45 -5.26 1.11 15.93
N HIS A 46 -4.01 0.75 15.63
CA HIS A 46 -3.04 0.24 16.59
C HIS A 46 -1.91 1.23 16.93
N LEU A 47 -1.87 2.40 16.30
CA LEU A 47 -0.86 3.41 16.59
C LEU A 47 -1.26 4.27 17.79
N PRO A 48 -0.33 4.58 18.71
CA PRO A 48 -0.59 5.56 19.77
C PRO A 48 -0.94 6.92 19.17
N THR A 49 -1.81 7.69 19.81
CA THR A 49 -2.35 8.99 19.32
C THR A 49 -1.27 9.99 18.86
N ASN A 50 -0.04 9.89 19.39
CA ASN A 50 1.09 10.72 18.96
C ASN A 50 1.61 10.38 17.56
N PHE A 51 1.50 9.11 17.14
CA PHE A 51 1.85 8.66 15.80
C PHE A 51 0.83 9.11 14.76
N ASP A 52 -0.46 9.16 15.10
CA ASP A 52 -1.50 9.74 14.23
C ASP A 52 -1.21 11.19 13.88
N MET A 53 -0.72 11.97 14.84
CA MET A 53 -0.37 13.37 14.60
C MET A 53 0.83 13.50 13.65
N ALA A 54 1.85 12.65 13.78
CA ALA A 54 3.00 12.62 12.87
C ALA A 54 2.60 12.13 11.47
N PHE A 55 1.73 11.11 11.39
CA PHE A 55 1.25 10.57 10.12
C PHE A 55 0.37 11.57 9.36
N ASN A 56 -0.53 12.27 10.04
CA ASN A 56 -1.36 13.30 9.42
C ASN A 56 -0.50 14.46 8.88
N LYS A 57 0.51 14.92 9.65
CA LYS A 57 1.45 15.96 9.18
C LYS A 57 2.28 15.50 7.98
N ALA A 58 2.74 14.25 7.98
CA ALA A 58 3.48 13.69 6.85
C ALA A 58 2.59 13.57 5.60
N ARG A 59 1.33 13.17 5.76
CA ARG A 59 0.35 13.10 4.67
C ARG A 59 0.03 14.48 4.10
N GLU A 60 -0.15 15.49 4.97
CA GLU A 60 -0.36 16.88 4.56
C GLU A 60 0.83 17.43 3.77
N ALA A 61 2.06 17.16 4.22
CA ALA A 61 3.27 17.58 3.51
C ALA A 61 3.37 16.99 2.10
N VAL A 62 3.08 15.69 1.95
CA VAL A 62 3.09 15.02 0.64
C VAL A 62 1.99 15.55 -0.29
N MET A 63 0.80 15.87 0.23
CA MET A 63 -0.29 16.47 -0.57
C MET A 63 0.02 17.92 -0.98
N LEU A 64 0.75 18.67 -0.15
CA LEU A 64 1.24 20.01 -0.47
C LEU A 64 2.30 19.99 -1.58
N GLU A 65 3.21 19.02 -1.58
CA GLU A 65 4.23 18.88 -2.64
C GLU A 65 3.60 18.54 -4.00
N CYS A 66 2.58 17.67 -4.02
CA CYS A 66 1.86 17.31 -5.24
C CYS A 66 1.05 18.48 -5.84
N SER A 67 0.72 19.49 -5.04
CA SER A 67 0.02 20.71 -5.48
C SER A 67 0.96 21.77 -6.05
N ASN A 68 2.27 21.66 -5.80
CA ASN A 68 3.29 22.62 -6.22
C ASN A 68 4.00 22.24 -7.53
N GLU A 69 3.76 21.04 -8.08
CA GLU A 69 4.28 20.61 -9.40
C GLU A 69 3.36 21.03 -10.57
N GLY A 70 2.40 21.93 -10.32
CA GLY A 70 1.45 22.46 -11.31
C GLY A 70 1.44 23.98 -11.38
N ILE A 71 2.59 24.62 -11.63
CA ILE A 71 2.72 25.96 -12.24
C ILE A 71 3.92 25.95 -13.20
#